data_AF-X1U8P8-F1
#
_entry.id   AF-X1U8P8-F1
#
_cell.length_a   1.000
_cell.length_b   1.000
_cell.length_c   1.000
_cell.angle_alpha   90.00
_cell.angle_beta   90.00
_cell.angle_gamma   90.00
#
_symmetry.space_group_name_H-M   'P 1'
#
loop_
_entity.id
_entity.type
_entity.pdbx_description
1 polymer ?
#
loop_
_entity_poly.entity_id
_entity_poly.type
_entity_poly.pdbx_seq_one_letter_code
_entity_poly.pdbx_strand_id
1 'polypeptide(L)' 'MNNNNVAWKCRECGEVTYHPSKKDDPNIEIRETTLCLKCLREGGV' A
#
# COMPACT_ATOMS: atom_id res chain seq x y z
N MET A 1 3.81 17.65 -5.82
CA MET A 1 4.20 16.38 -5.18
C MET A 1 3.60 15.25 -6.00
N ASN A 2 4.45 14.46 -6.66
CA ASN A 2 4.00 13.39 -7.55
C ASN A 2 3.83 12.11 -6.72
N ASN A 3 2.65 11.89 -6.14
CA ASN A 3 2.32 10.69 -5.33
C ASN A 3 2.27 9.39 -6.15
N ASN A 4 2.66 9.44 -7.42
CA ASN A 4 2.43 8.36 -8.37
C ASN A 4 3.44 7.20 -8.26
N ASN A 5 4.56 7.35 -7.55
CA ASN A 5 5.60 6.31 -7.43
C ASN A 5 5.63 5.65 -6.03
N VAL A 6 4.47 5.51 -5.40
CA VAL A 6 4.34 4.95 -4.05
C VAL A 6 3.45 3.72 -4.08
N ALA A 7 3.88 2.65 -3.42
CA ALA A 7 3.06 1.51 -3.04
C ALA A 7 2.76 1.58 -1.53
N TRP A 8 1.61 1.07 -1.13
CA TRP A 8 1.16 1.11 0.26
C TRP A 8 1.14 -0.30 0.86
N LYS A 9 1.94 -0.51 1.90
CA LYS A 9 1.94 -1.74 2.69
C LYS A 9 1.02 -1.60 3.90
N CYS A 10 0.11 -2.54 4.06
CA CYS A 10 -0.74 -2.68 5.23
C CYS A 10 0.11 -3.02 6.46
N ARG A 11 -0.06 -2.27 7.54
CA ARG A 11 0.62 -2.56 8.81
C ARG A 11 0.22 -3.90 9.44
N GLU A 12 -1.03 -4.35 9.27
CA GLU A 12 -1.52 -5.56 9.94
C GLU A 12 -1.26 -6.85 9.16
N CYS A 13 -1.73 -6.93 7.92
CA CYS A 13 -1.57 -8.15 7.12
C CYS A 13 -0.32 -8.15 6.24
N GLY A 14 0.40 -7.02 6.15
CA GLY A 14 1.59 -6.89 5.30
C GLY A 14 1.29 -6.80 3.80
N GLU A 15 0.00 -6.78 3.40
CA GLU A 15 -0.41 -6.71 2.00
C GLU A 15 0.04 -5.39 1.36
N VAL A 16 0.71 -5.48 0.20
CA VAL A 16 1.18 -4.32 -0.55
C VAL A 16 0.24 -4.05 -1.70
N THR A 17 -0.33 -2.84 -1.73
CA THR A 17 -1.15 -2.36 -2.83
C THR A 17 -0.36 -1.37 -3.68
N TYR A 18 -0.42 -1.58 -5.00
CA TYR A 18 0.32 -0.82 -5.99
C TYR A 18 -0.65 0.03 -6.80
N HIS A 19 -0.22 1.22 -7.21
CA HIS A 19 -0.93 1.93 -8.25
C HIS A 19 -0.80 1.12 -9.57
N PRO A 20 -1.90 0.84 -10.30
CA PRO A 20 -1.90 -0.08 -11.43
C PRO A 20 -0.91 0.32 -12.54
N SER A 21 -0.65 1.62 -12.71
CA SER A 21 0.31 2.13 -13.70
C SER A 21 1.79 1.94 -13.33
N LYS A 22 2.10 1.40 -12.16
CA LYS A 22 3.46 1.39 -11.57
C LYS A 22 3.86 0.08 -10.91
N LYS A 23 3.09 -0.99 -11.11
CA LYS A 23 3.37 -2.33 -10.56
C LYS A 23 4.77 -2.85 -10.92
N ASP A 24 5.28 -2.48 -12.10
CA ASP A 24 6.56 -2.94 -12.64
C ASP A 24 7.68 -1.88 -12.52
N ASP A 25 7.45 -0.78 -11.77
CA ASP A 25 8.46 0.26 -11.59
C ASP A 25 9.46 -0.16 -10.48
N PRO A 26 10.75 -0.38 -10.80
CA PRO A 26 11.73 -0.84 -9.81
C PRO A 26 12.09 0.25 -8.79
N ASN A 27 11.70 1.50 -9.02
CA ASN A 27 11.92 2.63 -8.09
C ASN A 27 10.67 2.95 -7.27
N ILE A 28 9.73 2.01 -7.16
CA ILE A 28 8.52 2.22 -6.37
C ILE A 28 8.87 2.23 -4.87
N GLU A 29 8.51 3.32 -4.20
CA GLU A 29 8.70 3.44 -2.75
C GLU A 29 7.56 2.72 -2.04
N ILE A 30 7.86 1.68 -1.27
CA ILE A 30 6.87 1.00 -0.45
C ILE A 30 6.77 1.75 0.88
N ARG A 31 5.68 2.47 1.08
CA ARG A 31 5.34 3.09 2.35
C ARG A 31 4.49 2.17 3.18
N GLU A 32 4.95 1.84 4.38
CA GLU A 32 4.07 1.27 5.38
C GLU A 32 3.07 2.35 5.82
N THR A 33 1.79 2.07 5.64
CA THR A 33 0.71 2.97 6.02
C THR A 33 -0.21 2.29 7.03
N THR A 34 -1.34 2.92 7.33
CA THR A 34 -2.36 2.35 8.20
C THR A 34 -2.93 1.03 7.63
N LEU A 35 -3.90 0.45 8.32
CA LEU A 35 -4.66 -0.70 7.87
C LEU A 35 -5.14 -0.58 6.41
N CYS A 36 -5.02 -1.65 5.63
CA CYS A 36 -5.66 -1.72 4.31
C CYS A 36 -7.18 -1.78 4.47
N LEU A 37 -7.91 -1.54 3.37
CA LEU A 37 -9.37 -1.57 3.36
C LEU A 37 -9.96 -2.88 3.89
N LYS A 38 -9.25 -4.00 3.69
CA LYS A 38 -9.65 -5.30 4.24
C LYS A 38 -9.54 -5.31 5.77
N CYS A 39 -8.38 -5.00 6.33
CA CYS A 39 -8.16 -4.92 7.78
C CYS A 39 -9.05 -3.85 8.43
N LEU A 40 -9.29 -2.71 7.77
CA LEU A 40 -10.24 -1.69 8.24
C LEU A 40 -11.67 -2.23 8.33
N ARG A 41 -12.10 -3.05 7.38
CA ARG A 41 -13.45 -3.66 7.36
C ARG A 41 -13.60 -4.82 8.33
N GLU A 42 -12.53 -5.57 8.57
CA GLU A 42 -12.50 -6.66 9.54
C GLU A 42 -12.42 -6.16 10.99
N GLY A 43 -12.38 -4.83 11.19
CA GLY A 43 -12.32 -4.20 12.51
C GLY A 43 -10.93 -4.34 13.11
N GLY A 44 -9.91 -3.95 12.34
CA GLY A 44 -8.50 -4.03 12.72
C GLY A 44 -8.28 -3.71 14.20
N VAL A 45 -7.61 -4.66 14.83
CA VAL A 45 -7.71 -4.96 16.27
C VAL A 45 -7.09 -3.85 17.12
#